data_AF-A0A553K9A4-F1
#
_entry.id   AF-A0A553K9A4-F1
#
_cell.length_a   1.000
_cell.length_b   1.000
_cell.length_c   1.000
_cell.angle_alpha   90.00
_cell.angle_beta   90.00
_cell.angle_gamma   90.00
#
_symmetry.space_group_name_H-M   'P 1'
#
loop_
_entity.id
_entity.type
_entity.pdbx_description
1 polymer ?
#
loop_
_entity_poly.entity_id
_entity_poly.type
_entity_poly.pdbx_seq_one_letter_code
_entity_poly.pdbx_strand_id
1 'polypeptide(L)' 'WAEHHEVRGEFCLLVEGNHMPDEQSVWWDDLTIVEHVNYYIEAKQYTSKEAIKQVAKDRQLPKRDVYDAYHK' A
#
# COMPACT_ATOMS: atom_id res chain seq x y z
N TRP A 1 -33.47 18.91 -45.58
CA TRP A 1 -32.23 18.51 -46.26
C TRP A 1 -31.12 18.70 -45.25
N ALA A 2 -30.94 17.74 -44.34
CA ALA A 2 -30.08 16.54 -44.48
C ALA A 2 -28.64 16.90 -44.05
N GLU A 3 -27.95 16.29 -43.08
CA GLU A 3 -28.12 15.04 -42.34
C GLU A 3 -27.32 15.12 -41.04
N HIS A 4 -27.98 14.90 -39.90
CA HIS A 4 -27.34 14.64 -38.61
C HIS A 4 -26.60 13.30 -38.72
N HIS A 5 -25.28 13.36 -38.81
CA HIS A 5 -24.46 12.16 -38.75
C HIS A 5 -24.39 11.66 -37.30
N GLU A 6 -25.17 10.61 -37.01
CA GLU A 6 -25.06 9.78 -35.82
C GLU A 6 -23.70 9.07 -35.86
N VAL A 7 -22.78 9.43 -34.95
CA VAL A 7 -21.48 8.80 -34.85
C VAL A 7 -21.67 7.39 -34.28
N ARG A 8 -21.87 6.39 -35.15
CA ARG A 8 -21.81 4.98 -34.80
C ARG A 8 -20.38 4.48 -34.87
N GLY A 9 -19.76 4.32 -33.71
CA GLY A 9 -18.51 3.61 -33.52
C GLY A 9 -18.51 3.00 -32.13
N GLU A 10 -17.99 1.78 -31.99
CA GLU A 10 -17.76 1.19 -30.67
C GLU A 10 -16.59 1.96 -30.02
N PHE A 11 -16.83 2.57 -28.86
CA PHE A 11 -15.78 3.28 -28.13
C PHE A 11 -14.99 2.25 -27.31
N CYS A 12 -13.80 1.89 -27.76
CA CYS A 12 -12.85 1.18 -26.92
C CYS A 12 -12.13 2.20 -26.05
N LEU A 13 -12.61 2.41 -24.83
CA LEU A 13 -11.89 3.17 -23.81
C LEU A 13 -10.78 2.29 -23.26
N LEU A 14 -9.57 2.47 -23.79
CA LEU A 14 -8.39 1.88 -23.18
C LEU A 14 -7.97 2.77 -22.00
N VAL A 15 -8.45 2.40 -20.81
CA VAL A 15 -7.99 3.02 -19.57
C VAL A 15 -6.67 2.34 -19.22
N GLU A 16 -5.56 3.03 -19.47
CA GLU A 16 -4.29 2.67 -18.84
C GLU A 16 -4.53 2.68 -17.33
N GLY A 17 -4.30 1.54 -16.67
CA GLY A 17 -4.56 1.40 -15.24
C GLY A 17 -3.92 2.56 -14.51
N ASN A 18 -4.69 3.25 -13.67
CA ASN A 18 -4.21 4.38 -12.90
C ASN A 18 -2.91 3.96 -12.19
N HIS A 19 -1.77 4.43 -12.71
CA HIS A 19 -0.44 4.08 -12.20
C HIS A 19 -0.15 4.77 -10.86
N MET A 20 -1.15 5.50 -10.36
CA MET A 20 -1.31 5.88 -8.97
C MET A 20 -2.55 5.11 -8.50
N PRO A 21 -2.43 3.86 -7.98
CA PRO A 21 -3.54 3.33 -7.19
C PRO A 21 -3.86 4.43 -6.20
N ASP A 22 -5.12 4.84 -6.14
CA ASP A 22 -5.65 5.77 -5.15
C ASP A 22 -4.84 5.52 -3.87
N GLU A 23 -3.87 6.39 -3.56
CA GLU A 23 -2.97 6.19 -2.43
C GLU A 23 -3.85 6.50 -1.24
N GLN A 24 -4.71 5.55 -0.89
CA GLN A 24 -5.26 5.42 0.44
C GLN A 24 -4.02 5.21 1.29
N SER A 25 -3.43 6.33 1.73
CA SER A 25 -2.26 6.38 2.59
C SER A 25 -2.50 5.33 3.65
N VAL A 26 -1.69 4.28 3.60
CA VAL A 26 -1.86 3.20 4.54
C VAL A 26 -1.60 3.83 5.91
N TRP A 27 -2.40 3.52 6.92
CA TRP A 27 -2.32 4.22 8.22
C TRP A 27 -0.92 4.19 8.86
N TRP A 28 -0.07 3.26 8.41
CA TRP A 28 1.32 3.12 8.85
C TRP A 28 2.33 3.84 7.96
N ASP A 29 1.93 4.50 6.88
CA ASP A 29 2.83 5.12 5.90
C ASP A 29 3.65 6.24 6.55
N ASP A 30 3.01 7.07 7.36
CA ASP A 30 3.65 8.13 8.15
C ASP A 30 4.49 7.63 9.34
N LEU A 31 4.37 6.35 9.71
CA LEU A 31 5.11 5.80 10.84
C LEU A 31 6.55 5.44 10.42
N THR A 32 7.49 5.50 11.35
CA THR A 32 8.78 4.82 11.16
C THR A 32 8.63 3.31 11.28
N ILE A 33 9.64 2.55 10.84
CA ILE A 33 9.66 1.09 11.01
C ILE A 33 9.51 0.71 12.49
N VAL A 34 10.19 1.44 13.38
CA VAL A 34 10.15 1.20 14.83
C VAL A 34 8.74 1.46 15.39
N GLU A 35 8.14 2.60 15.04
CA GLU A 35 6.79 2.95 15.47
C GLU A 35 5.75 1.97 14.94
N HIS A 36 5.90 1.51 13.70
CA HIS A 36 5.00 0.51 13.12
C HIS A 36 5.11 -0.83 13.86
N VAL A 37 6.33 -1.25 14.25
CA VAL A 37 6.54 -2.46 15.07
C VAL A 37 5.92 -2.26 16.46
N ASN A 38 6.17 -1.12 17.11
CA ASN A 38 5.62 -0.81 18.42
C ASN A 38 4.10 -0.78 18.40
N TYR A 39 3.48 -0.21 17.36
CA TYR A 39 2.04 -0.24 17.19
C TYR A 39 1.48 -1.66 17.23
N TYR A 40 2.11 -2.62 16.55
CA TYR A 40 1.67 -4.02 16.62
C TYR A 40 1.88 -4.63 18.01
N ILE A 41 2.95 -4.28 18.71
CA ILE A 41 3.19 -4.74 20.08
C ILE A 41 2.13 -4.17 21.03
N GLU A 42 1.84 -2.88 20.95
CA GLU A 42 0.95 -2.19 21.87
C GLU A 42 -0.53 -2.41 21.53
N ALA A 43 -0.92 -2.15 20.28
CA ALA A 43 -2.33 -2.20 19.85
C ALA A 43 -2.81 -3.63 19.55
N LYS A 44 -1.92 -4.52 19.10
CA LYS A 44 -2.27 -5.93 18.80
C LYS A 44 -1.71 -6.93 19.79
N GLN A 45 -0.94 -6.49 20.80
CA GLN A 45 -0.32 -7.37 21.81
C GLN A 45 0.57 -8.44 21.17
N TYR A 46 1.19 -8.12 20.02
CA TYR A 46 2.11 -9.03 19.34
C TYR A 46 3.44 -9.09 20.07
N THR A 47 4.08 -10.27 20.03
CA THR A 47 5.49 -10.33 20.42
C THR A 47 6.34 -9.54 19.43
N SER A 48 7.50 -9.01 19.85
CA SER A 48 8.39 -8.25 18.96
C SER A 48 8.72 -9.01 17.67
N LYS A 49 8.86 -10.33 17.75
CA LYS A 49 9.10 -11.20 16.59
C LYS A 49 7.91 -11.23 15.61
N GLU A 50 6.69 -11.26 16.12
CA GLU A 50 5.46 -11.26 15.31
C GLU A 50 5.22 -9.88 14.69
N ALA A 51 5.42 -8.82 15.46
CA ALA A 51 5.34 -7.45 14.98
C ALA A 51 6.35 -7.19 13.84
N ILE A 52 7.63 -7.55 14.03
CA ILE A 52 8.66 -7.45 12.98
C ILE A 52 8.28 -8.25 11.73
N LYS A 53 7.72 -9.45 11.90
CA LYS A 53 7.25 -10.28 10.78
C LYS A 53 6.08 -9.63 10.05
N GLN A 54 5.19 -8.95 10.76
CA GLN A 54 4.02 -8.28 10.20
C GLN A 54 4.43 -7.02 9.43
N VAL A 55 5.22 -6.14 10.05
CA VAL A 55 5.78 -4.93 9.41
C VAL A 55 6.58 -5.26 8.15
N ALA A 56 7.40 -6.32 8.19
CA ALA A 56 8.14 -6.78 7.02
C ALA A 56 7.22 -7.18 5.84
N LYS A 57 6.05 -7.77 6.13
CA LYS A 57 5.05 -8.09 5.09
C LYS A 57 4.35 -6.83 4.59
N ASP A 58 3.88 -5.98 5.50
CA ASP A 58 3.09 -4.80 5.14
C ASP A 58 3.89 -3.81 4.31
N ARG A 59 5.19 -3.63 4.65
CA ARG A 59 6.12 -2.77 3.92
C ARG A 59 6.88 -3.47 2.81
N GLN A 60 6.65 -4.77 2.61
CA GLN A 60 7.38 -5.62 1.66
C GLN A 60 8.91 -5.52 1.82
N LEU A 61 9.38 -5.37 3.05
CA LEU A 61 10.81 -5.29 3.39
C LEU A 61 11.35 -6.64 3.86
N PRO A 62 12.64 -6.92 3.64
CA PRO A 62 13.30 -8.07 4.26
C PRO A 62 13.18 -8.00 5.79
N LYS A 63 12.85 -9.12 6.43
CA LYS A 63 12.73 -9.19 7.90
C LYS A 63 14.00 -8.75 8.64
N ARG A 64 15.17 -9.00 8.04
CA ARG A 64 16.47 -8.58 8.61
C ARG A 64 16.55 -7.05 8.69
N ASP A 65 16.10 -6.35 7.65
CA ASP A 65 16.17 -4.89 7.58
C ASP A 65 15.23 -4.26 8.62
N VAL A 66 14.05 -4.86 8.84
CA VAL A 66 13.12 -4.47 9.90
C VAL A 66 13.67 -4.78 11.29
N TYR A 67 14.31 -5.93 11.46
CA TYR A 67 14.93 -6.34 12.72
C TYR A 67 16.09 -5.40 13.11
N ASP A 68 16.95 -5.08 12.14
CA ASP A 68 18.09 -4.18 12.30
C ASP A 68 17.60 -2.76 12.59
N ALA A 69 16.57 -2.27 11.89
CA ALA A 69 15.98 -0.96 12.16
C ALA A 69 15.35 -0.87 13.57
N TYR A 70 14.82 -1.98 14.10
CA TYR A 70 14.19 -2.01 15.42
C TYR A 70 15.19 -2.14 16.59
N HIS A 71 16.34 -2.79 16.40
CA HIS A 71 17.35 -3.00 17.45
C HIS A 71 18.54 -2.03 17.38
N LYS A 72 18.50 -1.05 16.48
CA LYS A 72 19.51 -0.01 16.33
C LYS A 72 19.23 1.18 17.23
#